data_AF-A0A8S2LRA1-F1
#
_entry.id   AF-A0A8S2LRA1-F1
#
_cell.length_a   1.000
_cell.length_b   1.000
_cell.length_c   1.000
_cell.angle_alpha   90.00
_cell.angle_beta   90.00
_cell.angle_gamma   90.00
#
_symmetry.space_group_name_H-M   'P 1'
#
loop_
_entity.id
_entity.type
_entity.pdbx_description
1 polymer ?
#
loop_
_entity_poly.entity_id
_entity_poly.type
_entity_poly.pdbx_seq_one_letter_code
_entity_poly.pdbx_strand_id
1 'polypeptide(L)'
;MGFKSTYESVTEEEASMYREINFFCDNKEDQLFVSMIRYYVPWTTAKSIVFSSFPHRFLSIIESFIQENSLGSTHITTCQQMELDKESFKEKYKTMTYACPSGNCFLNNTLAQSQSNIVLDIVIRPLSLSDASTVNDFWEYKSPSSLYRISHEIKYSLAYGASCDEKLIGWCLKRYDGSIGNVFIKPEARRRGLASILNAYMASKILEKEEQVYCFVTKDNVASFNMLQQIGYKRTADADWLVFTPK
;
A
#
# COMPACT_ATOMS: atom_id res chain seq x y z
N MET A 1 -8.88 1.30 20.42
CA MET A 1 -9.24 0.67 19.13
C MET A 1 -10.30 1.50 18.42
N GLY A 2 -10.24 1.61 17.09
CA GLY A 2 -11.28 2.22 16.26
C GLY A 2 -11.51 1.42 14.97
N PHE A 3 -12.69 1.53 14.38
CA PHE A 3 -12.97 0.99 13.06
C PHE A 3 -13.31 2.13 12.11
N LYS A 4 -12.83 2.04 10.88
CA LYS A 4 -13.28 2.91 9.79
C LYS A 4 -13.95 2.03 8.75
N SER A 5 -15.26 2.13 8.69
CA SER A 5 -16.04 1.60 7.58
C SER A 5 -16.11 2.68 6.51
N THR A 6 -15.57 2.39 5.33
CA THR A 6 -15.71 3.24 4.16
C THR A 6 -16.65 2.60 3.16
N TYR A 7 -17.49 3.45 2.59
CA TYR A 7 -18.47 3.08 1.58
C TYR A 7 -17.83 3.26 0.21
N GLU A 8 -17.81 2.19 -0.57
CA GLU A 8 -17.42 2.26 -1.97
C GLU A 8 -18.65 1.91 -2.81
N SER A 9 -19.30 2.93 -3.34
CA SER A 9 -20.37 2.75 -4.30
C SER A 9 -20.19 3.64 -5.51
N VAL A 10 -20.52 3.10 -6.68
CA VAL A 10 -20.60 3.86 -7.93
C VAL A 10 -21.99 4.53 -8.05
N THR A 11 -22.97 4.07 -7.27
CA THR A 11 -24.36 4.57 -7.26
C THR A 11 -24.89 4.72 -5.81
N GLU A 12 -26.00 5.42 -5.59
CA GLU A 12 -26.57 5.58 -4.23
C GLU A 12 -27.32 4.33 -3.72
N GLU A 13 -27.42 3.25 -4.52
CA GLU A 13 -28.15 2.04 -4.14
C GLU A 13 -27.34 1.16 -3.17
N GLU A 14 -27.86 0.98 -1.94
CA GLU A 14 -27.22 0.22 -0.87
C GLU A 14 -26.84 -1.22 -1.27
N ALA A 15 -27.70 -1.88 -2.05
CA ALA A 15 -27.48 -3.25 -2.52
C ALA A 15 -26.33 -3.40 -3.53
N SER A 16 -25.86 -2.30 -4.12
CA SER A 16 -24.73 -2.29 -5.04
C SER A 16 -23.39 -1.99 -4.35
N MET A 17 -23.42 -1.61 -3.07
CA MET A 17 -22.27 -1.05 -2.38
C MET A 17 -21.27 -2.11 -1.92
N TYR A 18 -19.99 -1.83 -2.15
CA TYR A 18 -18.86 -2.52 -1.54
C TYR A 18 -18.52 -1.84 -0.21
N ARG A 19 -18.21 -2.63 0.81
CA ARG A 19 -17.83 -2.14 2.14
C ARG A 19 -16.38 -2.46 2.37
N GLU A 20 -15.56 -1.45 2.67
CA GLU A 20 -14.21 -1.67 3.16
C GLU A 20 -14.18 -1.37 4.66
N ILE A 21 -13.68 -2.33 5.43
CA ILE A 21 -13.64 -2.28 6.88
C ILE A 21 -12.18 -2.32 7.32
N ASN A 22 -11.77 -1.24 7.96
CA ASN A 22 -10.44 -1.10 8.54
C ASN A 22 -10.54 -1.23 10.04
N PHE A 23 -9.69 -2.07 10.61
CA PHE A 23 -9.54 -2.20 12.05
C PHE A 23 -8.23 -1.57 12.50
N PHE A 24 -8.34 -0.59 13.38
CA PHE A 24 -7.23 -0.04 14.13
C PHE A 24 -7.33 -0.55 15.56
N CYS A 25 -6.84 -1.77 15.79
CA CYS A 25 -6.90 -2.43 17.08
C CYS A 25 -5.51 -2.58 17.67
N ASP A 26 -5.31 -2.09 18.90
CA ASP A 26 -4.15 -2.48 19.68
C ASP A 26 -4.26 -3.95 20.09
N ASN A 27 -3.13 -4.60 20.31
CA ASN A 27 -3.01 -6.06 20.55
C ASN A 27 -3.68 -6.59 21.85
N LYS A 28 -4.68 -5.93 22.44
CA LYS A 28 -5.19 -6.25 23.78
C LYS A 28 -6.71 -6.41 23.91
N GLU A 29 -7.50 -6.23 22.86
CA GLU A 29 -8.95 -6.00 23.00
C GLU A 29 -9.84 -6.95 22.17
N ASP A 30 -9.59 -8.25 22.24
CA ASP A 30 -10.30 -9.26 21.43
C ASP A 30 -11.84 -9.22 21.61
N GLN A 31 -12.33 -8.91 22.82
CA GLN A 31 -13.77 -8.80 23.09
C GLN A 31 -14.45 -7.66 22.33
N LEU A 32 -13.78 -6.52 22.22
CA LEU A 32 -14.29 -5.38 21.45
C LEU A 32 -14.24 -5.70 19.95
N PHE A 33 -13.18 -6.38 19.48
CA PHE A 33 -13.13 -6.89 18.11
C PHE A 33 -14.31 -7.82 17.78
N VAL A 34 -14.59 -8.80 18.63
CA VAL A 34 -15.76 -9.70 18.48
C VAL A 34 -17.06 -8.90 18.44
N SER A 35 -17.22 -7.89 19.28
CA SER A 35 -18.41 -7.04 19.28
C SER A 35 -18.55 -6.24 17.98
N MET A 36 -17.46 -5.72 17.43
CA MET A 36 -17.48 -5.04 16.14
C MET A 36 -17.89 -5.99 15.01
N ILE A 37 -17.30 -7.18 14.96
CA ILE A 37 -17.64 -8.24 14.00
C ILE A 37 -19.13 -8.56 14.07
N ARG A 38 -19.70 -8.70 15.27
CA ARG A 38 -21.10 -9.10 15.46
C ARG A 38 -22.11 -8.02 15.09
N TYR A 39 -21.85 -6.77 15.47
CA TYR A 39 -22.89 -5.74 15.49
C TYR A 39 -22.70 -4.63 14.45
N TYR A 40 -21.49 -4.43 13.94
CA TYR A 40 -21.18 -3.27 13.07
C TYR A 40 -20.84 -3.65 11.64
N VAL A 41 -20.54 -4.92 11.38
CA VAL A 41 -20.28 -5.40 10.03
C VAL A 41 -21.61 -5.74 9.34
N PRO A 42 -21.91 -5.15 8.17
CA PRO A 42 -23.18 -5.34 7.46
C PRO A 42 -23.17 -6.64 6.62
N TRP A 43 -23.03 -7.79 7.29
CA TRP A 43 -22.81 -9.10 6.67
C TRP A 43 -23.79 -9.48 5.55
N THR A 44 -25.05 -9.06 5.65
CA THR A 44 -26.11 -9.50 4.73
C THR A 44 -26.60 -8.40 3.79
N THR A 45 -26.22 -7.15 4.01
CA THR A 45 -26.74 -6.01 3.22
C THR A 45 -25.71 -5.46 2.23
N ALA A 46 -24.42 -5.75 2.41
CA ALA A 46 -23.37 -5.36 1.48
C ALA A 46 -23.18 -6.42 0.39
N LYS A 47 -22.89 -5.99 -0.85
CA LYS A 47 -22.57 -6.92 -1.94
C LYS A 47 -21.28 -7.70 -1.70
N SER A 48 -20.30 -7.06 -1.10
CA SER A 48 -19.05 -7.66 -0.64
C SER A 48 -18.43 -6.78 0.44
N ILE A 49 -17.71 -7.43 1.35
CA ILE A 49 -17.01 -6.78 2.46
C ILE A 49 -15.53 -7.09 2.34
N VAL A 50 -14.70 -6.06 2.30
CA VAL A 50 -13.24 -6.17 2.31
C VAL A 50 -12.75 -5.75 3.68
N PHE A 51 -12.15 -6.67 4.41
CA PHE A 51 -11.32 -6.36 5.57
C PHE A 51 -9.92 -6.09 5.06
N SER A 52 -9.54 -4.83 5.12
CA SER A 52 -8.16 -4.40 4.89
C SER A 52 -7.28 -4.79 6.08
N SER A 53 -5.97 -4.57 5.96
CA SER A 53 -4.91 -5.12 6.80
C SER A 53 -5.30 -5.21 8.28
N PHE A 54 -5.52 -6.42 8.80
CA PHE A 54 -5.81 -6.65 10.22
C PHE A 54 -4.85 -7.69 10.82
N PRO A 55 -4.56 -7.65 12.13
CA PRO A 55 -3.66 -8.60 12.77
C PRO A 55 -4.08 -10.07 12.57
N HIS A 56 -3.14 -10.92 12.17
CA HIS A 56 -3.42 -12.32 11.80
C HIS A 56 -4.18 -13.13 12.85
N ARG A 57 -3.95 -12.84 14.14
CA ARG A 57 -4.64 -13.49 15.26
C ARG A 57 -6.17 -13.37 15.24
N PHE A 58 -6.71 -12.35 14.55
CA PHE A 58 -8.14 -12.13 14.45
C PHE A 58 -8.80 -12.93 13.32
N LEU A 59 -8.01 -13.52 12.42
CA LEU A 59 -8.51 -14.25 11.26
C LEU A 59 -9.48 -15.37 11.68
N SER A 60 -9.06 -16.20 12.64
CA SER A 60 -9.87 -17.32 13.12
C SER A 60 -11.18 -16.87 13.77
N ILE A 61 -11.22 -15.68 14.37
CA ILE A 61 -12.44 -15.11 14.94
C ILE A 61 -13.44 -14.77 13.83
N ILE A 62 -12.97 -14.12 12.76
CA ILE A 62 -13.81 -13.75 11.62
C ILE A 62 -14.31 -15.00 10.90
N GLU A 63 -13.42 -15.95 10.60
CA GLU A 63 -13.77 -17.19 9.90
C GLU A 63 -14.78 -18.03 10.68
N SER A 64 -14.56 -18.22 11.99
CA SER A 64 -15.49 -18.96 12.84
C SER A 64 -16.86 -18.30 12.85
N PHE A 65 -16.91 -16.97 12.98
CA PHE A 65 -18.18 -16.23 12.97
C PHE A 65 -18.93 -16.41 11.63
N ILE A 66 -18.24 -16.31 10.50
CA ILE A 66 -18.84 -16.50 9.16
C ILE A 66 -19.34 -17.94 8.99
N GLN A 67 -18.56 -18.93 9.42
CA GLN A 67 -18.91 -20.34 9.30
C GLN A 67 -20.09 -20.73 10.18
N GLU A 68 -20.06 -20.38 11.48
CA GLU A 68 -21.11 -20.67 12.45
C GLU A 68 -22.47 -20.10 12.02
N ASN A 69 -22.45 -18.90 11.43
CA ASN A 69 -23.66 -18.21 10.98
C ASN A 69 -23.97 -18.47 9.50
N SER A 70 -23.20 -19.31 8.81
CA SER A 70 -23.42 -19.69 7.42
C SER A 70 -23.56 -18.49 6.47
N LEU A 71 -22.78 -17.43 6.67
CA LEU A 71 -23.01 -16.11 6.06
C LEU A 71 -22.57 -15.97 4.59
N GLY A 72 -21.58 -16.75 4.14
CA GLY A 72 -20.98 -16.53 2.82
C GLY A 72 -19.68 -17.27 2.60
N SER A 73 -18.93 -16.82 1.60
CA SER A 73 -17.58 -17.29 1.27
C SER A 73 -16.54 -16.22 1.53
N THR A 74 -15.30 -16.64 1.78
CA THR A 74 -14.16 -15.76 2.00
C THR A 74 -13.00 -16.08 1.06
N HIS A 75 -12.23 -15.06 0.73
CA HIS A 75 -10.91 -15.16 0.11
C HIS A 75 -9.92 -14.42 0.98
N ILE A 76 -8.82 -15.07 1.35
CA ILE A 76 -7.86 -14.57 2.34
C ILE A 76 -6.49 -14.47 1.69
N THR A 77 -5.85 -13.31 1.90
CA THR A 77 -4.47 -13.06 1.52
C THR A 77 -3.67 -12.70 2.76
N THR A 78 -2.72 -13.55 3.12
CA THR A 78 -1.82 -13.27 4.25
C THR A 78 -0.62 -12.45 3.81
N CYS A 79 -0.39 -11.38 4.55
CA CYS A 79 0.65 -10.40 4.37
C CYS A 79 1.61 -10.37 5.57
N GLN A 80 2.80 -9.85 5.32
CA GLN A 80 3.80 -9.53 6.32
C GLN A 80 3.79 -8.02 6.51
N GLN A 81 3.55 -7.57 7.75
CA GLN A 81 3.70 -6.17 8.12
C GLN A 81 5.18 -5.85 8.29
N MET A 82 5.62 -4.84 7.56
CA MET A 82 7.00 -4.37 7.52
C MET A 82 7.04 -2.94 8.02
N GLU A 83 7.84 -2.66 9.04
CA GLU A 83 7.99 -1.33 9.64
C GLU A 83 9.43 -0.84 9.51
N LEU A 84 9.58 0.47 9.32
CA LEU A 84 10.88 1.10 9.22
C LEU A 84 11.27 1.72 10.57
N ASP A 85 12.45 1.36 11.06
CA ASP A 85 13.02 2.05 12.22
C ASP A 85 13.55 3.43 11.80
N LYS A 86 12.95 4.48 12.37
CA LYS A 86 13.21 5.88 12.02
C LYS A 86 14.68 6.25 12.17
N GLU A 87 15.32 5.85 13.27
CA GLU A 87 16.69 6.26 13.58
C GLU A 87 17.71 5.50 12.72
N SER A 88 17.55 4.17 12.57
CA SER A 88 18.35 3.38 11.65
C SER A 88 18.22 3.87 10.20
N PHE A 89 17.02 4.27 9.77
CA PHE A 89 16.81 4.79 8.43
C PHE A 89 17.47 6.15 8.22
N LYS A 90 17.37 7.10 9.16
CA LYS A 90 17.98 8.43 9.00
C LYS A 90 19.50 8.37 8.78
N GLU A 91 20.19 7.52 9.53
CA GLU A 91 21.65 7.33 9.36
C GLU A 91 21.98 6.70 8.01
N LYS A 92 21.20 5.70 7.60
CA LYS A 92 21.37 5.06 6.31
C LYS A 92 21.04 6.00 5.15
N TYR A 93 19.95 6.76 5.23
CA TYR A 93 19.47 7.66 4.20
C TYR A 93 20.51 8.74 3.84
N LYS A 94 21.26 9.26 4.83
CA LYS A 94 22.37 10.21 4.59
C LYS A 94 23.48 9.64 3.69
N THR A 95 23.65 8.32 3.68
CA THR A 95 24.70 7.62 2.94
C THR A 95 24.17 6.82 1.74
N MET A 96 22.84 6.74 1.58
CA MET A 96 22.22 6.03 0.48
C MET A 96 22.45 6.77 -0.83
N THR A 97 23.37 6.22 -1.63
CA THR A 97 23.50 6.55 -3.04
C THR A 97 22.68 5.53 -3.84
N TYR A 98 21.60 5.97 -4.48
CA TYR A 98 20.87 5.10 -5.40
C TYR A 98 21.56 5.12 -6.75
N ALA A 99 22.48 4.17 -6.96
CA ALA A 99 23.04 3.92 -8.27
C ALA A 99 21.94 3.32 -9.16
N CYS A 100 21.35 4.15 -10.01
CA CYS A 100 20.50 3.67 -11.09
C CYS A 100 21.41 2.93 -12.10
N PRO A 101 21.21 1.63 -12.34
CA PRO A 101 21.83 0.90 -13.44
C PRO A 101 21.42 1.58 -14.75
N SER A 102 22.36 2.36 -15.32
CA SER A 102 22.23 3.21 -16.51
C SER A 102 21.18 4.34 -16.42
N GLY A 103 21.63 5.49 -15.89
CA GLY A 103 20.94 6.78 -15.94
C GLY A 103 20.86 7.43 -14.56
N ASN A 104 21.70 8.43 -14.28
CA ASN A 104 21.85 8.99 -12.94
C ASN A 104 20.51 9.55 -12.37
N CYS A 105 19.93 8.89 -11.37
CA CYS A 105 18.93 9.51 -10.50
C CYS A 105 19.68 10.23 -9.37
N PHE A 106 19.90 11.54 -9.50
CA PHE A 106 20.42 12.32 -8.39
C PHE A 106 19.25 12.79 -7.52
N LEU A 107 19.12 12.20 -6.32
CA LEU A 107 18.55 12.93 -5.18
C LEU A 107 19.61 13.97 -4.81
N ASN A 108 19.55 15.18 -5.39
CA ASN A 108 20.40 16.39 -5.17
C ASN A 108 21.63 16.20 -4.24
N ASN A 109 22.89 16.51 -4.58
CA ASN A 109 23.45 17.42 -5.57
C ASN A 109 24.98 17.16 -5.62
N THR A 110 25.52 16.44 -6.61
CA THR A 110 26.95 16.58 -6.99
C THR A 110 27.23 16.02 -8.39
N LEU A 111 27.81 16.86 -9.23
CA LEU A 111 28.26 16.59 -10.60
C LEU A 111 29.44 15.60 -10.65
N ALA A 112 29.46 14.70 -11.63
CA ALA A 112 30.68 14.28 -12.35
C ALA A 112 30.36 13.50 -13.63
N GLN A 113 31.27 13.60 -14.61
CA GLN A 113 31.08 13.45 -16.06
C GLN A 113 31.32 12.05 -16.64
N SER A 114 30.83 11.92 -17.89
CA SER A 114 31.33 11.17 -19.06
C SER A 114 31.26 9.63 -19.12
N GLN A 115 30.29 9.14 -19.90
CA GLN A 115 30.47 8.26 -21.08
C GLN A 115 29.10 8.05 -21.74
N SER A 116 29.07 7.82 -23.05
CA SER A 116 27.89 7.74 -23.93
C SER A 116 26.88 6.66 -23.53
N ASN A 117 26.10 6.95 -22.49
CA ASN A 117 24.89 6.26 -22.11
C ASN A 117 23.75 7.23 -22.36
N ILE A 118 22.63 6.76 -22.92
CA ILE A 118 21.39 7.54 -22.93
C ILE A 118 21.08 7.82 -21.45
N VAL A 119 21.35 9.04 -21.00
CA VAL A 119 21.02 9.49 -19.66
C VAL A 119 19.51 9.68 -19.68
N LEU A 120 18.78 8.66 -19.24
CA LEU A 120 17.36 8.82 -18.97
C LEU A 120 17.26 9.73 -17.75
N ASP A 121 16.78 10.95 -17.95
CA ASP A 121 16.50 11.88 -16.87
C ASP A 121 15.27 11.38 -16.13
N ILE A 122 15.50 10.66 -15.04
CA ILE A 122 14.44 10.11 -14.21
C ILE A 122 14.17 11.08 -13.07
N VAL A 123 12.98 11.67 -13.10
CA VAL A 123 12.53 12.65 -12.12
C VAL A 123 11.50 12.01 -11.19
N ILE A 124 11.73 12.12 -9.88
CA ILE A 124 10.72 11.82 -8.87
C ILE A 124 9.84 13.05 -8.68
N ARG A 125 8.53 12.90 -8.90
CA ARG A 125 7.55 13.99 -8.79
C ARG A 125 6.28 13.55 -8.05
N PRO A 126 5.51 14.47 -7.46
CA PRO A 126 4.14 14.17 -7.05
C PRO A 126 3.32 13.63 -8.23
N LEU A 127 2.44 12.68 -7.95
CA LEU A 127 1.40 12.29 -8.89
C LEU A 127 0.32 13.37 -8.95
N SER A 128 -0.35 13.44 -10.09
CA SER A 128 -1.51 14.29 -10.31
C SER A 128 -2.71 13.45 -10.71
N LEU A 129 -3.92 14.04 -10.71
CA LEU A 129 -5.13 13.29 -11.07
C LEU A 129 -5.12 12.72 -12.49
N SER A 130 -4.32 13.28 -13.41
CA SER A 130 -4.16 12.71 -14.75
C SER A 130 -3.36 11.39 -14.75
N ASP A 131 -2.58 11.11 -13.70
CA ASP A 131 -1.87 9.84 -13.53
C ASP A 131 -2.78 8.71 -12.99
N ALA A 132 -3.95 9.05 -12.42
CA ALA A 132 -4.78 8.11 -11.66
C ALA A 132 -5.28 6.92 -12.49
N SER A 133 -5.69 7.15 -13.75
CA SER A 133 -6.13 6.07 -14.64
C SER A 133 -5.00 5.09 -14.92
N THR A 134 -3.79 5.58 -15.21
CA THR A 134 -2.62 4.74 -15.44
C THR A 134 -2.29 3.92 -14.20
N VAL A 135 -2.28 4.54 -13.02
CA VAL A 135 -2.02 3.82 -11.76
C VAL A 135 -3.07 2.73 -11.52
N ASN A 136 -4.34 3.02 -11.81
CA ASN A 136 -5.44 2.08 -11.68
C ASN A 136 -5.35 0.89 -12.67
N ASP A 137 -5.00 1.16 -13.92
CA ASP A 137 -4.98 0.15 -14.98
C ASP A 137 -3.93 -0.94 -14.74
N PHE A 138 -2.83 -0.58 -14.08
CA PHE A 138 -1.75 -1.48 -13.71
C PHE A 138 -1.92 -2.11 -12.32
N TRP A 139 -2.97 -1.76 -11.57
CA TRP A 139 -3.18 -2.31 -10.24
C TRP A 139 -3.79 -3.72 -10.32
N GLU A 140 -3.09 -4.71 -9.76
CA GLU A 140 -3.54 -6.10 -9.78
C GLU A 140 -4.84 -6.34 -9.00
N TYR A 141 -5.10 -5.52 -7.99
CA TYR A 141 -6.31 -5.57 -7.17
C TYR A 141 -7.38 -4.55 -7.60
N LYS A 142 -7.35 -4.10 -8.86
CA LYS A 142 -8.34 -3.14 -9.39
C LYS A 142 -9.77 -3.64 -9.19
N SER A 143 -10.67 -2.70 -8.93
CA SER A 143 -12.10 -2.92 -8.69
C SER A 143 -12.91 -1.79 -9.34
N PRO A 144 -14.25 -1.90 -9.41
CA PRO A 144 -15.08 -0.79 -9.91
C PRO A 144 -14.88 0.54 -9.16
N SER A 145 -14.44 0.48 -7.90
CA SER A 145 -14.19 1.62 -7.02
C SER A 145 -12.72 2.03 -6.92
N SER A 146 -11.79 1.25 -7.48
CA SER A 146 -10.36 1.46 -7.26
C SER A 146 -9.86 2.80 -7.82
N LEU A 147 -10.40 3.24 -8.95
CA LEU A 147 -10.02 4.53 -9.54
C LEU A 147 -10.39 5.70 -8.62
N TYR A 148 -11.57 5.65 -7.99
CA TYR A 148 -11.99 6.66 -7.03
C TYR A 148 -11.01 6.73 -5.84
N ARG A 149 -10.64 5.56 -5.28
CA ARG A 149 -9.68 5.47 -4.16
C ARG A 149 -8.31 5.99 -4.54
N ILE A 150 -7.77 5.56 -5.67
CA ILE A 150 -6.46 5.99 -6.17
C ILE A 150 -6.47 7.50 -6.41
N SER A 151 -7.55 8.04 -7.00
CA SER A 151 -7.71 9.49 -7.18
C SER A 151 -7.73 10.23 -5.85
N HIS A 152 -8.39 9.66 -4.83
CA HIS A 152 -8.43 10.22 -3.48
C HIS A 152 -7.05 10.21 -2.81
N GLU A 153 -6.31 9.11 -2.90
CA GLU A 153 -4.94 8.98 -2.39
C GLU A 153 -3.99 9.97 -3.08
N ILE A 154 -4.09 10.12 -4.40
CA ILE A 154 -3.31 11.11 -5.16
C ILE A 154 -3.64 12.54 -4.72
N LYS A 155 -4.92 12.84 -4.48
CA LYS A 155 -5.37 14.20 -4.17
C LYS A 155 -5.10 14.63 -2.73
N TYR A 156 -5.22 13.71 -1.77
CA TYR A 156 -5.29 14.04 -0.35
C TYR A 156 -4.18 13.39 0.50
N SER A 157 -3.34 12.54 -0.10
CA SER A 157 -2.24 11.85 0.59
C SER A 157 -0.90 12.12 -0.10
N LEU A 158 0.14 11.39 0.31
CA LEU A 158 1.42 11.36 -0.39
C LEU A 158 1.36 10.35 -1.52
N ALA A 159 1.66 10.80 -2.74
CA ALA A 159 1.66 9.97 -3.93
C ALA A 159 2.77 10.44 -4.86
N TYR A 160 3.72 9.56 -5.17
CA TYR A 160 4.92 9.93 -5.93
C TYR A 160 5.15 8.97 -7.09
N GLY A 161 5.60 9.53 -8.21
CA GLY A 161 5.93 8.82 -9.44
C GLY A 161 7.36 9.09 -9.89
N ALA A 162 7.98 8.09 -10.50
CA ALA A 162 9.19 8.24 -11.30
C ALA A 162 8.78 8.47 -12.75
N SER A 163 9.25 9.56 -13.35
CA SER A 163 8.98 9.91 -14.75
C SER A 163 10.27 9.94 -15.55
N CYS A 164 10.22 9.50 -16.80
CA CYS A 164 11.30 9.58 -17.76
C CYS A 164 10.73 10.12 -19.07
N ASP A 165 11.31 11.21 -19.59
CA ASP A 165 10.79 11.94 -20.76
C ASP A 165 9.28 12.23 -20.62
N GLU A 166 8.89 12.79 -19.47
CA GLU A 166 7.50 13.09 -19.07
C GLU A 166 6.57 11.88 -18.90
N LYS A 167 7.02 10.66 -19.23
CA LYS A 167 6.22 9.44 -19.08
C LYS A 167 6.36 8.87 -17.68
N LEU A 168 5.23 8.58 -17.03
CA LEU A 168 5.21 7.86 -15.76
C LEU A 168 5.69 6.41 -15.98
N ILE A 169 6.78 6.02 -15.31
CA ILE A 169 7.42 4.70 -15.43
C ILE A 169 7.38 3.88 -14.12
N GLY A 170 7.00 4.50 -13.01
CA GLY A 170 6.76 3.81 -11.75
C GLY A 170 6.18 4.75 -10.69
N TRP A 171 5.63 4.20 -9.62
CA TRP A 171 4.97 4.98 -8.57
C TRP A 171 4.91 4.24 -7.23
N CYS A 172 4.54 4.98 -6.19
CA CYS A 172 4.11 4.49 -4.89
C CYS A 172 3.10 5.45 -4.27
N LEU A 173 2.15 4.91 -3.50
CA LEU A 173 1.10 5.68 -2.83
C LEU A 173 1.17 5.45 -1.32
N LYS A 174 0.93 6.51 -0.54
CA LYS A 174 0.52 6.37 0.85
C LYS A 174 -0.98 6.11 0.88
N ARG A 175 -1.32 4.86 1.17
CA ARG A 175 -2.68 4.35 1.21
C ARG A 175 -3.47 5.02 2.34
N TYR A 176 -4.78 4.95 2.23
CA TYR A 176 -5.71 5.55 3.18
C TYR A 176 -5.60 4.97 4.61
N ASP A 177 -5.04 3.77 4.79
CA ASP A 177 -4.70 3.17 6.09
C ASP A 177 -3.41 3.77 6.68
N GLY A 178 -2.61 4.48 5.87
CA GLY A 178 -1.34 5.09 6.22
C GLY A 178 -0.12 4.30 5.73
N SER A 179 -0.32 3.08 5.25
CA SER A 179 0.75 2.24 4.72
C SER A 179 1.29 2.74 3.38
N ILE A 180 2.55 2.45 3.08
CA ILE A 180 3.08 2.57 1.72
C ILE A 180 2.63 1.36 0.92
N GLY A 181 1.94 1.58 -0.18
CA GLY A 181 1.39 0.53 -1.03
C GLY A 181 1.28 0.95 -2.48
N ASN A 182 0.72 0.06 -3.30
CA ASN A 182 0.62 0.25 -4.75
C ASN A 182 1.97 0.69 -5.35
N VAL A 183 3.04 0.01 -4.91
CA VAL A 183 4.39 0.25 -5.43
C VAL A 183 4.54 -0.54 -6.71
N PHE A 184 4.72 0.15 -7.83
CA PHE A 184 4.82 -0.50 -9.12
C PHE A 184 5.85 0.19 -10.00
N ILE A 185 6.63 -0.62 -10.72
CA ILE A 185 7.55 -0.16 -11.77
C ILE A 185 7.15 -0.87 -13.05
N LYS A 186 6.96 -0.11 -14.14
CA LYS A 186 6.65 -0.67 -15.45
C LYS A 186 7.76 -1.62 -15.91
N PRO A 187 7.43 -2.76 -16.55
CA PRO A 187 8.40 -3.80 -16.90
C PRO A 187 9.69 -3.29 -17.54
N GLU A 188 9.58 -2.34 -18.47
CA GLU A 188 10.67 -1.71 -19.22
C GLU A 188 11.65 -0.89 -18.34
N ALA A 189 11.20 -0.44 -17.16
CA ALA A 189 11.97 0.35 -16.21
C ALA A 189 12.42 -0.44 -14.97
N ARG A 190 12.11 -1.74 -14.89
CA ARG A 190 12.48 -2.60 -13.75
C ARG A 190 13.98 -2.84 -13.68
N ARG A 191 14.42 -3.39 -12.53
CA ARG A 191 15.81 -3.73 -12.22
C ARG A 191 16.77 -2.55 -12.19
N ARG A 192 16.23 -1.33 -12.03
CA ARG A 192 17.00 -0.09 -11.95
C ARG A 192 17.05 0.57 -10.57
N GLY A 193 16.60 -0.14 -9.52
CA GLY A 193 16.51 0.40 -8.16
C GLY A 193 15.37 1.40 -7.93
N LEU A 194 14.54 1.69 -8.94
CA LEU A 194 13.48 2.70 -8.86
C LEU A 194 12.44 2.43 -7.76
N ALA A 195 12.09 1.17 -7.51
CA ALA A 195 11.17 0.83 -6.44
C ALA A 195 11.75 1.19 -5.06
N SER A 196 13.05 0.94 -4.85
CA SER A 196 13.75 1.33 -3.62
C SER A 196 13.83 2.84 -3.46
N ILE A 197 14.15 3.56 -4.54
CA ILE A 197 14.20 5.03 -4.56
C ILE A 197 12.85 5.62 -4.17
N LEU A 198 11.78 5.19 -4.85
CA LEU A 198 10.42 5.67 -4.60
C LEU A 198 9.97 5.37 -3.17
N ASN A 199 10.19 4.14 -2.70
CA ASN A 199 9.77 3.74 -1.36
C ASN A 199 10.53 4.51 -0.27
N ALA A 200 11.84 4.69 -0.40
CA ALA A 200 12.62 5.44 0.56
C ALA A 200 12.35 6.95 0.52
N TYR A 201 12.10 7.52 -0.66
CA TYR A 201 11.65 8.90 -0.78
C TYR A 201 10.28 9.10 -0.12
N MET A 202 9.33 8.18 -0.35
CA MET A 202 8.05 8.19 0.35
C MET A 202 8.24 8.08 1.87
N ALA A 203 9.09 7.17 2.33
CA ALA A 203 9.42 7.00 3.74
C ALA A 203 9.98 8.28 4.35
N SER A 204 10.91 8.97 3.67
CA SER A 204 11.45 10.23 4.17
C SER A 204 10.36 11.30 4.31
N LYS A 205 9.43 11.38 3.36
CA LYS A 205 8.29 12.32 3.40
C LYS A 205 7.26 12.00 4.48
N ILE A 206 7.07 10.73 4.82
CA ILE A 206 6.23 10.33 5.96
C ILE A 206 6.93 10.68 7.28
N LEU A 207 8.24 10.43 7.39
CA LEU A 207 9.02 10.76 8.60
C LEU A 207 9.13 12.27 8.85
N GLU A 208 9.19 13.10 7.80
CA GLU A 208 9.10 14.57 7.88
C GLU A 208 7.79 15.04 8.55
N LYS A 209 6.72 14.24 8.46
CA LYS A 209 5.43 14.47 9.13
C LYS A 209 5.33 13.83 10.51
N GLU A 210 6.41 13.25 11.02
CA GLU A 210 6.47 12.52 12.29
C GLU A 210 5.53 11.31 12.38
N GLU A 211 5.17 10.74 11.23
CA GLU A 211 4.33 9.54 11.15
C GLU A 211 5.16 8.26 11.12
N GLN A 212 4.57 7.14 11.57
CA GLN A 212 5.18 5.81 11.48
C GLN A 212 5.20 5.35 10.01
N VAL A 213 6.33 4.78 9.58
CA VAL A 213 6.49 4.25 8.21
C VAL A 213 6.33 2.73 8.23
N TYR A 214 5.35 2.24 7.49
CA TYR A 214 5.07 0.81 7.39
C TYR A 214 4.41 0.43 6.07
N CYS A 215 4.43 -0.86 5.74
CA CYS A 215 3.79 -1.43 4.57
C CYS A 215 3.40 -2.89 4.79
N PHE A 216 2.59 -3.42 3.88
CA PHE A 216 2.18 -4.82 3.87
C PHE A 216 2.68 -5.48 2.58
N VAL A 217 3.27 -6.66 2.72
CA VAL A 217 3.82 -7.43 1.61
C VAL A 217 3.25 -8.84 1.65
N THR A 218 2.66 -9.30 0.55
CA THR A 218 2.19 -10.69 0.46
C THR A 218 3.35 -11.67 0.58
N LYS A 219 3.12 -12.84 1.20
CA LYS A 219 4.20 -13.82 1.50
C LYS A 219 4.91 -14.35 0.25
N ASP A 220 4.26 -14.31 -0.90
CA ASP A 220 4.80 -14.72 -2.21
C ASP A 220 5.64 -13.61 -2.89
N ASN A 221 5.53 -12.36 -2.45
CA ASN A 221 6.26 -11.23 -3.03
C ASN A 221 7.67 -11.06 -2.42
N VAL A 222 8.49 -12.09 -2.63
CA VAL A 222 9.89 -12.15 -2.16
C VAL A 222 10.73 -10.97 -2.65
N ALA A 223 10.45 -10.46 -3.85
CA ALA A 223 11.17 -9.33 -4.42
C ALA A 223 10.94 -8.04 -3.60
N SER A 224 9.69 -7.70 -3.29
CA SER A 224 9.37 -6.53 -2.46
C SER A 224 9.88 -6.69 -1.03
N PHE A 225 9.74 -7.88 -0.45
CA PHE A 225 10.24 -8.18 0.89
C PHE A 225 11.76 -7.91 1.00
N ASN A 226 12.55 -8.48 0.09
CA ASN A 226 14.00 -8.29 0.06
C ASN A 226 14.39 -6.82 -0.18
N MET A 227 13.70 -6.15 -1.10
CA MET A 227 13.91 -4.72 -1.37
C MET A 227 13.68 -3.87 -0.11
N LEU A 228 12.59 -4.12 0.63
CA LEU A 228 12.26 -3.38 1.84
C LEU A 228 13.29 -3.64 2.95
N GLN A 229 13.74 -4.89 3.14
CA GLN A 229 14.82 -5.19 4.07
C GLN A 229 16.11 -4.43 3.72
N GLN A 230 16.44 -4.32 2.43
CA GLN A 230 17.59 -3.54 1.96
C GLN A 230 17.45 -2.05 2.23
N ILE A 231 16.24 -1.50 2.31
CA ILE A 231 16.01 -0.10 2.71
C ILE A 231 16.17 0.04 4.23
N GLY A 232 15.77 -0.97 5.00
CA GLY A 232 15.89 -0.99 6.46
C GLY A 232 14.61 -1.40 7.19
N TYR A 233 13.57 -1.80 6.45
CA TYR A 233 12.34 -2.31 7.05
C TYR A 233 12.59 -3.65 7.73
N LYS A 234 11.83 -3.91 8.80
CA LYS A 234 11.82 -5.18 9.52
C LYS A 234 10.39 -5.69 9.59
N ARG A 235 10.23 -7.02 9.47
CA ARG A 235 8.93 -7.65 9.72
C ARG A 235 8.60 -7.53 11.20
N THR A 236 7.42 -7.00 11.51
CA THR A 236 6.94 -6.84 12.89
C THR A 236 5.75 -7.73 13.21
N ALA A 237 4.93 -8.08 12.22
CA ALA A 237 3.77 -8.94 12.38
C ALA A 237 3.36 -9.65 11.09
N ASP A 238 2.43 -10.59 11.21
CA ASP A 238 1.58 -11.03 10.09
C ASP A 238 0.23 -10.32 10.17
N ALA A 239 -0.31 -9.99 9.01
CA ALA A 239 -1.61 -9.39 8.82
C ALA A 239 -2.36 -10.10 7.69
N ASP A 240 -3.67 -9.98 7.65
CA ASP A 240 -4.48 -10.55 6.56
C ASP A 240 -5.33 -9.48 5.88
N TRP A 241 -5.60 -9.72 4.61
CA TRP A 241 -6.69 -9.13 3.86
C TRP A 241 -7.74 -10.21 3.63
N LEU A 242 -8.99 -9.89 3.95
CA LEU A 242 -10.10 -10.83 3.77
C LEU A 242 -11.16 -10.17 2.89
N VAL A 243 -11.48 -10.82 1.78
CA VAL A 243 -12.64 -10.47 0.94
C VAL A 243 -13.75 -11.44 1.27
N PHE A 244 -14.87 -10.93 1.76
CA PHE A 244 -16.08 -11.67 2.06
C PHE A 244 -17.17 -11.38 1.02
N THR A 245 -17.86 -12.44 0.61
CA THR A 245 -19.03 -12.38 -0.27
C THR A 245 -20.19 -13.08 0.43
N PRO A 246 -21.28 -12.36 0.76
CA PRO A 246 -22.47 -12.97 1.33
C PRO A 246 -23.10 -14.02 0.39
N LYS A 247 -23.88 -14.94 0.96
CA LYS A 247 -24.71 -15.88 0.21
C LYS A 247 -25.86 -15.20 -0.53
#